data_AF-A0A8J6M086-F1
#
_entry.id   AF-A0A8J6M086-F1
#
_cell.length_a   1.000
_cell.length_b   1.000
_cell.length_c   1.000
_cell.angle_alpha   90.00
_cell.angle_beta   90.00
_cell.angle_gamma   90.00
#
_symmetry.space_group_name_H-M   'P 1'
#
loop_
_entity.id
_entity.type
_entity.pdbx_description
1 polymer ?
#
loop_
_entity_poly.entity_id
_entity_poly.type
_entity_poly.pdbx_seq_one_letter_code
_entity_poly.pdbx_strand_id
1 'polypeptide(L)'
;MIYPHRVVVSVLCAAIGSALLLSACSSTQSMANLSETGAGIMFPVDEQTADQILASAMSRQFSGSPISRVTLPNPGYQTTIRFLLDSHTVVAYMIPVSSLSTEGEMIEGFYFEVSNSGTMPISGGNNADQLYDLIIEYAEREADPLPITR
;
A
#
# COMPACT_ATOMS: atom_id res chain seq x y z
N MET A 1 55.81 39.89 -18.50
CA MET A 1 55.31 39.20 -17.29
C MET A 1 53.96 39.83 -16.95
N ILE A 2 52.81 39.38 -17.46
CA ILE A 2 52.08 38.09 -17.34
C ILE A 2 51.50 37.85 -15.93
N TYR A 3 50.23 38.28 -15.84
CA TYR A 3 49.03 37.80 -15.15
C TYR A 3 48.75 37.93 -13.63
N PRO A 4 47.48 38.27 -13.30
CA PRO A 4 46.93 38.66 -11.99
C PRO A 4 45.96 37.56 -11.44
N HIS A 5 44.94 37.93 -10.64
CA HIS A 5 43.74 37.12 -10.28
C HIS A 5 43.86 36.04 -9.16
N ARG A 6 44.15 36.40 -7.90
CA ARG A 6 43.95 35.45 -6.78
C ARG A 6 43.03 35.91 -5.64
N VAL A 7 42.40 37.08 -5.73
CA VAL A 7 41.63 37.63 -4.58
C VAL A 7 40.10 37.42 -4.70
N VAL A 8 39.58 36.99 -5.86
CA VAL A 8 38.11 36.90 -6.08
C VAL A 8 37.55 35.48 -5.92
N VAL A 9 38.38 34.47 -5.67
CA VAL A 9 37.93 33.06 -5.68
C VAL A 9 37.39 32.58 -4.32
N SER A 10 37.61 33.31 -3.23
CA SER A 10 37.37 32.75 -1.88
C SER A 10 35.99 33.01 -1.26
N VAL A 11 35.08 33.72 -1.94
CA VAL A 11 33.75 34.05 -1.36
C VAL A 11 32.57 33.53 -2.20
N LEU A 12 32.82 33.00 -3.41
CA LEU A 12 31.75 32.51 -4.30
C LEU A 12 31.46 31.00 -4.18
N CYS A 13 32.16 30.25 -3.32
CA CYS A 13 31.89 28.82 -3.11
C CYS A 13 30.87 28.54 -2.00
N ALA A 14 30.36 29.55 -1.30
CA ALA A 14 29.53 29.37 -0.10
C ALA A 14 28.00 29.38 -0.34
N ALA A 15 27.50 29.53 -1.58
CA ALA A 15 26.07 29.82 -1.78
C ALA A 15 25.32 28.98 -2.83
N ILE A 16 25.95 28.07 -3.59
CA ILE A 16 25.28 27.37 -4.71
C ILE A 16 25.27 25.83 -4.55
N GLY A 17 25.95 25.28 -3.53
CA GLY A 17 26.04 23.82 -3.31
C GLY A 17 24.91 23.19 -2.48
N SER A 18 23.97 23.96 -1.94
CA SER A 18 23.09 23.50 -0.85
C SER A 18 21.65 23.20 -1.23
N ALA A 19 21.28 23.21 -2.52
CA ALA A 19 19.86 23.21 -2.93
C ALA A 19 19.36 21.99 -3.72
N LEU A 20 20.15 20.92 -3.89
CA LEU A 20 19.88 19.92 -4.95
C LEU A 20 19.55 18.48 -4.54
N LEU A 21 19.39 18.11 -3.26
CA LEU A 21 19.41 16.66 -2.92
C LEU A 21 18.37 16.12 -1.93
N LEU A 22 17.16 16.67 -1.82
CA LEU A 22 16.10 15.96 -1.05
C LEU A 22 14.69 16.12 -1.64
N SER A 23 14.51 15.87 -2.94
CA SER A 23 13.21 15.42 -3.45
C SER A 23 13.12 13.90 -3.27
N ALA A 24 12.99 13.45 -2.02
CA ALA A 24 12.60 12.06 -1.77
C ALA A 24 11.13 11.94 -2.17
N CYS A 25 10.89 11.52 -3.41
CA CYS A 25 9.56 11.08 -3.85
C CYS A 25 9.17 9.88 -2.99
N SER A 26 8.39 10.10 -1.93
CA SER A 26 7.67 9.04 -1.27
C SER A 26 6.66 8.48 -2.27
N SER A 27 6.96 7.34 -2.87
CA SER A 27 6.02 6.63 -3.74
C SER A 27 4.98 5.94 -2.85
N THR A 28 3.72 6.35 -2.96
CA THR A 28 2.58 5.56 -2.48
C THR A 28 2.14 4.67 -3.64
N GLN A 29 2.11 3.35 -3.42
CA GLN A 29 1.51 2.41 -4.38
C GLN A 29 0.21 1.88 -3.77
N SER A 30 -0.82 1.76 -4.61
CA SER A 30 -2.08 1.12 -4.27
C SER A 30 -2.23 -0.11 -5.16
N MET A 31 -2.35 -1.26 -4.52
CA MET A 31 -2.59 -2.54 -5.16
C MET A 31 -4.10 -2.74 -5.22
N ALA A 32 -4.70 -1.98 -6.14
CA ALA A 32 -6.06 -2.23 -6.51
C ALA A 32 -6.09 -3.29 -7.62
N ASN A 33 -6.68 -4.46 -7.39
CA ASN A 33 -6.85 -5.48 -8.42
C ASN A 33 -8.00 -5.08 -9.33
N LEU A 34 -7.65 -4.25 -10.31
CA LEU A 34 -8.42 -4.07 -11.52
C LEU A 34 -8.04 -5.25 -12.40
N SER A 35 -8.88 -6.28 -12.52
CA SER A 35 -8.64 -7.37 -13.47
C SER A 35 -8.39 -6.79 -14.87
N GLU A 36 -7.71 -7.51 -15.77
CA GLU A 36 -7.37 -7.08 -17.14
C GLU A 36 -8.57 -6.56 -17.99
N THR A 37 -9.80 -6.70 -17.50
CA THR A 37 -11.06 -6.18 -18.07
C THR A 37 -11.55 -4.87 -17.43
N GLY A 38 -10.83 -4.27 -16.47
CA GLY A 38 -11.19 -3.03 -15.77
C GLY A 38 -12.24 -3.18 -14.66
N ALA A 39 -12.75 -4.38 -14.42
CA ALA A 39 -13.62 -4.71 -13.30
C ALA A 39 -12.77 -5.21 -12.12
N GLY A 40 -12.93 -4.64 -10.93
CA GLY A 40 -12.33 -5.22 -9.73
C GLY A 40 -13.00 -6.54 -9.36
N ILE A 41 -12.35 -7.35 -8.52
CA ILE A 41 -12.97 -8.56 -7.95
C ILE A 41 -13.55 -8.26 -6.56
N MET A 42 -14.65 -8.89 -6.18
CA MET A 42 -15.18 -8.85 -4.81
C MET A 42 -15.38 -10.26 -4.28
N PHE A 43 -15.41 -10.39 -2.97
CA PHE A 43 -15.69 -11.63 -2.27
C PHE A 43 -17.02 -11.49 -1.53
N PRO A 44 -18.01 -12.37 -1.78
CA PRO A 44 -19.31 -12.32 -1.12
C PRO A 44 -19.22 -12.88 0.31
N VAL A 45 -18.54 -12.14 1.18
CA VAL A 45 -18.34 -12.45 2.60
C VAL A 45 -18.95 -11.36 3.47
N ASP A 46 -19.31 -11.69 4.71
CA ASP A 46 -19.76 -10.68 5.67
C ASP A 46 -18.59 -9.84 6.23
N GLU A 47 -18.92 -8.72 6.89
CA GLU A 47 -17.92 -7.79 7.45
C GLU A 47 -17.01 -8.45 8.48
N GLN A 48 -17.55 -9.37 9.29
CA GLN A 48 -16.78 -10.05 10.32
C GLN A 48 -15.72 -10.97 9.70
N THR A 49 -16.08 -11.67 8.63
CA THR A 49 -15.21 -12.56 7.87
C THR A 49 -14.15 -11.76 7.13
N ALA A 50 -14.54 -10.66 6.46
CA ALA A 50 -13.60 -9.74 5.81
C ALA A 50 -12.57 -9.17 6.80
N ASP A 51 -13.01 -8.80 8.01
CA ASP A 51 -12.12 -8.30 9.05
C ASP A 51 -11.14 -9.38 9.55
N GLN A 52 -11.62 -10.60 9.74
CA GLN A 52 -10.80 -11.75 10.16
C GLN A 52 -9.76 -12.12 9.10
N ILE A 53 -10.13 -12.07 7.81
CA ILE A 53 -9.21 -12.26 6.69
C ILE A 53 -8.05 -11.27 6.80
N LEU A 54 -8.36 -9.97 6.91
CA LEU A 54 -7.33 -8.93 7.02
C LEU A 54 -6.46 -9.10 8.28
N ALA A 55 -7.08 -9.29 9.44
CA ALA A 55 -6.37 -9.46 10.70
C ALA A 55 -5.40 -10.65 10.67
N SER A 56 -5.85 -11.77 10.08
CA SER A 56 -5.07 -13.00 9.96
C SER A 56 -3.91 -12.85 8.97
N ALA A 57 -4.17 -12.25 7.80
CA ALA A 57 -3.14 -12.01 6.78
C ALA A 57 -2.06 -11.05 7.30
N MET A 58 -2.47 -9.94 7.91
CA MET A 58 -1.56 -8.96 8.52
C MET A 58 -0.71 -9.58 9.62
N SER A 59 -1.31 -10.36 10.52
CA SER A 59 -0.60 -11.00 11.63
C SER A 59 0.41 -12.04 11.14
N ARG A 60 0.08 -12.77 10.06
CA ARG A 60 1.00 -13.74 9.44
C ARG A 60 2.16 -13.05 8.74
N GLN A 61 1.89 -12.03 7.93
CA GLN A 61 2.92 -11.36 7.14
C GLN A 61 3.87 -10.53 8.01
N PHE A 62 3.34 -9.88 9.05
CA PHE A 62 4.10 -8.95 9.87
C PHE A 62 4.24 -9.43 11.32
N SER A 63 4.46 -10.73 11.50
CA SER A 63 4.67 -11.34 12.82
C SER A 63 5.84 -10.65 13.53
N GLY A 64 5.55 -9.83 14.53
CA GLY A 64 6.56 -9.06 15.29
C GLY A 64 6.59 -7.55 15.02
N SER A 65 5.80 -7.05 14.07
CA SER A 65 5.56 -5.61 13.93
C SER A 65 4.25 -5.21 14.60
N PRO A 66 4.16 -4.01 15.21
CA PRO A 66 2.89 -3.48 15.69
C PRO A 66 1.88 -3.36 14.55
N ILE A 67 0.68 -3.88 14.77
CA ILE A 67 -0.46 -3.74 13.85
C ILE A 67 -1.52 -2.90 14.55
N SER A 68 -1.99 -1.87 13.87
CA SER A 68 -3.03 -0.95 14.36
C SER A 68 -4.24 -1.00 13.44
N ARG A 69 -5.45 -0.96 14.01
CA ARG A 69 -6.68 -0.84 13.24
C ARG A 69 -6.80 0.57 12.63
N VAL A 70 -7.27 0.61 11.39
CA VAL A 70 -7.66 1.82 10.67
C VAL A 70 -9.19 1.81 10.56
N THR A 71 -9.84 2.93 10.86
CA THR A 71 -11.31 3.06 10.82
C THR A 71 -11.80 3.99 9.71
N LEU A 72 -10.93 4.84 9.15
CA LEU A 72 -11.27 5.81 8.11
C LEU A 72 -10.14 5.89 7.06
N PRO A 73 -10.45 6.13 5.77
CA PRO A 73 -11.78 6.25 5.18
C PRO A 73 -12.52 4.92 5.03
N ASN A 74 -11.78 3.81 4.94
CA ASN A 74 -12.30 2.44 4.94
C ASN A 74 -11.69 1.68 6.13
N PRO A 75 -12.44 0.75 6.75
CA PRO A 75 -11.91 -0.07 7.82
C PRO A 75 -10.79 -0.98 7.31
N GLY A 76 -9.81 -1.24 8.16
CA GLY A 76 -8.63 -1.99 7.77
C GLY A 76 -7.58 -2.08 8.87
N TYR A 77 -6.36 -2.47 8.47
CA TYR A 77 -5.23 -2.65 9.37
C TYR A 77 -3.97 -2.04 8.76
N GLN A 78 -3.17 -1.41 9.60
CA GLN A 78 -1.92 -0.77 9.23
C GLN A 78 -0.78 -1.34 10.06
N THR A 79 0.39 -1.44 9.44
CA THR A 79 1.67 -1.60 10.14
C THR A 79 2.70 -0.62 9.60
N THR A 80 3.63 -0.21 10.45
CA THR A 80 4.77 0.60 10.06
C THR A 80 6.05 -0.10 10.48
N ILE A 81 6.81 -0.56 9.49
CA ILE A 81 8.12 -1.16 9.65
C ILE A 81 9.15 -0.05 9.68
N ARG A 82 10.07 -0.09 10.64
CA ARG A 82 11.16 0.87 10.77
C ARG A 82 12.49 0.12 10.75
N PHE A 83 13.42 0.61 9.93
CA PHE A 83 14.76 0.05 9.85
C PHE A 83 15.79 1.16 9.73
N LEU A 84 16.64 1.32 10.76
CA LEU A 84 17.60 2.41 10.87
C LEU A 84 16.93 3.79 10.74
N LEU A 85 17.15 4.49 9.62
CA LEU A 85 16.58 5.81 9.32
C LEU A 85 15.39 5.73 8.35
N ASP A 86 15.00 4.52 7.96
CA ASP A 86 13.96 4.27 6.99
C ASP A 86 12.66 3.82 7.66
N SER A 87 11.54 4.13 7.01
CA SER A 87 10.23 3.68 7.42
C SER A 87 9.40 3.29 6.21
N HIS A 88 8.62 2.24 6.40
CA HIS A 88 7.69 1.75 5.40
C HIS A 88 6.36 1.40 6.07
N THR A 89 5.28 1.99 5.56
CA THR A 89 3.92 1.78 6.06
C THR A 89 3.16 0.97 5.04
N VAL A 90 2.49 -0.08 5.51
CA VAL A 90 1.57 -0.91 4.72
C VAL A 90 0.20 -0.83 5.39
N VAL A 91 -0.83 -0.63 4.58
CA VAL A 91 -2.22 -0.57 5.01
C VAL A 91 -3.04 -1.50 4.13
N ALA A 92 -3.79 -2.40 4.75
CA ALA A 92 -4.79 -3.23 4.09
C ALA A 92 -6.19 -2.73 4.44
N TYR A 93 -7.03 -2.54 3.43
CA TYR A 93 -8.40 -2.05 3.56
C TYR A 93 -9.40 -3.12 3.12
N MET A 94 -10.56 -3.15 3.77
CA MET A 94 -11.75 -3.82 3.27
C MET A 94 -12.76 -2.75 2.85
N ILE A 95 -13.25 -2.86 1.63
CA ILE A 95 -14.12 -1.87 1.00
C ILE A 95 -15.45 -2.57 0.70
N PRO A 96 -16.57 -2.16 1.33
CA PRO A 96 -17.86 -2.76 1.07
C PRO A 96 -18.29 -2.44 -0.36
N VAL A 97 -18.74 -3.46 -1.08
CA VAL A 97 -19.20 -3.37 -2.45
C VAL A 97 -20.42 -4.26 -2.65
N SER A 98 -21.26 -3.91 -3.61
CA SER A 98 -22.39 -4.73 -4.02
C SER A 98 -22.29 -4.98 -5.52
N SER A 99 -22.56 -6.21 -5.94
CA SER A 99 -22.55 -6.61 -7.35
C SER A 99 -23.81 -7.41 -7.68
N LEU A 100 -24.16 -7.47 -8.97
CA LEU A 100 -25.25 -8.32 -9.44
C LEU A 100 -24.73 -9.74 -9.68
N SER A 101 -25.47 -10.73 -9.18
CA SER A 101 -25.28 -12.14 -9.52
C SER A 101 -25.64 -12.39 -10.99
N THR A 102 -25.26 -13.56 -11.51
CA THR A 102 -25.69 -14.02 -12.85
C THR A 102 -27.20 -14.18 -12.96
N GLU A 103 -27.91 -14.28 -11.84
CA GLU A 103 -29.36 -14.41 -11.75
C GLU A 103 -30.07 -13.07 -11.53
N GLY A 104 -29.32 -11.96 -11.43
CA GLY A 104 -29.85 -10.61 -11.22
C GLY A 104 -30.13 -10.27 -9.75
N GLU A 105 -29.63 -11.06 -8.81
CA GLU A 105 -29.72 -10.78 -7.37
C GLU A 105 -28.59 -9.82 -6.95
N MET A 106 -28.88 -8.87 -6.06
CA MET A 106 -27.85 -8.04 -5.44
C MET A 106 -27.10 -8.85 -4.38
N ILE A 107 -25.80 -9.04 -4.59
CA ILE A 107 -24.89 -9.70 -3.65
C ILE A 107 -24.00 -8.63 -3.02
N GLU A 108 -23.98 -8.61 -1.69
CA GLU A 108 -23.08 -7.77 -0.91
C GLU A 108 -21.78 -8.53 -0.61
N GLY A 109 -20.69 -7.79 -0.50
CA GLY A 109 -19.41 -8.35 -0.10
C GLY A 109 -18.33 -7.28 0.01
N PHE A 110 -17.09 -7.74 -0.04
CA PHE A 110 -15.93 -6.90 0.17
C PHE A 110 -14.91 -7.05 -0.94
N TYR A 111 -14.34 -5.92 -1.30
CA TYR A 111 -13.13 -5.83 -2.08
C TYR A 111 -11.97 -5.46 -1.15
N PHE A 112 -10.81 -6.06 -1.40
CA PHE A 112 -9.61 -5.81 -0.61
C PHE A 112 -8.59 -4.99 -1.38
N GLU A 113 -7.98 -4.02 -0.70
CA GLU A 113 -6.93 -3.17 -1.25
C GLU A 113 -5.74 -3.15 -0.29
N VAL A 114 -4.53 -3.23 -0.83
CA VAL A 114 -3.30 -2.99 -0.07
C VAL A 114 -2.63 -1.74 -0.60
N SER A 115 -2.38 -0.77 0.27
CA SER A 115 -1.55 0.38 -0.05
C SER A 115 -0.27 0.34 0.76
N ASN A 116 0.82 0.76 0.13
CA ASN A 116 2.08 0.95 0.82
C ASN A 116 2.67 2.34 0.53
N SER A 117 3.47 2.84 1.45
CA SER A 117 4.19 4.10 1.30
C SER A 117 5.45 4.08 2.15
N GLY A 118 6.53 4.66 1.64
CA GLY A 118 7.78 4.78 2.36
C GLY A 118 8.99 4.80 1.45
N THR A 119 10.16 4.85 2.07
CA THR A 119 11.44 4.99 1.36
C THR A 119 12.25 3.69 1.30
N MET A 120 11.81 2.60 1.95
CA MET A 120 12.45 1.28 1.88
C MET A 120 12.39 0.73 0.45
N PRO A 121 13.51 0.72 -0.29
CA PRO A 121 13.48 0.58 -1.75
C PRO A 121 13.29 -0.86 -2.24
N ILE A 122 13.40 -1.88 -1.38
CA ILE A 122 13.37 -3.30 -1.80
C ILE A 122 12.36 -4.14 -1.00
N SER A 123 12.27 -3.96 0.32
CA SER A 123 11.35 -4.77 1.14
C SER A 123 9.91 -4.26 1.11
N GLY A 124 9.69 -2.98 0.83
CA GLY A 124 8.36 -2.38 0.95
C GLY A 124 7.33 -2.86 -0.08
N GLY A 125 7.71 -2.83 -1.36
CA GLY A 125 6.88 -3.33 -2.47
C GLY A 125 6.54 -4.81 -2.29
N ASN A 126 7.57 -5.65 -2.19
CA ASN A 126 7.40 -7.09 -2.03
C ASN A 126 6.54 -7.48 -0.81
N ASN A 127 6.62 -6.75 0.30
CA ASN A 127 5.79 -7.01 1.48
C ASN A 127 4.31 -6.71 1.24
N ALA A 128 4.01 -5.67 0.46
CA ALA A 128 2.64 -5.33 0.09
C ALA A 128 2.06 -6.35 -0.89
N ASP A 129 2.86 -6.78 -1.87
CA ASP A 129 2.46 -7.82 -2.82
C ASP A 129 2.16 -9.14 -2.11
N GLN A 130 3.06 -9.59 -1.25
CA GLN A 130 2.86 -10.81 -0.46
C GLN A 130 1.65 -10.71 0.47
N LEU A 131 1.42 -9.54 1.06
CA LEU A 131 0.23 -9.32 1.89
C LEU A 131 -1.04 -9.43 1.04
N TYR A 132 -1.07 -8.81 -0.14
CA TYR A 132 -2.20 -8.87 -1.04
C TYR A 132 -2.50 -10.31 -1.45
N ASP A 133 -1.48 -11.06 -1.88
CA ASP A 133 -1.62 -12.47 -2.25
C ASP A 133 -2.16 -13.32 -1.09
N LEU A 134 -1.69 -13.08 0.14
CA LEU A 134 -2.19 -13.77 1.34
C LEU A 134 -3.65 -13.42 1.66
N ILE A 135 -4.06 -12.17 1.46
CA ILE A 135 -5.45 -11.74 1.65
C ILE A 135 -6.34 -12.46 0.64
N ILE A 136 -5.93 -12.53 -0.63
CA ILE A 136 -6.68 -13.23 -1.67
C ILE A 136 -6.74 -14.73 -1.41
N GLU A 137 -5.62 -15.36 -1.02
CA GLU A 137 -5.59 -16.77 -0.62
C GLU A 137 -6.59 -17.07 0.50
N TYR A 138 -6.72 -16.16 1.47
CA TYR A 138 -7.67 -16.34 2.57
C TYR A 138 -9.10 -16.08 2.15
N ALA A 139 -9.34 -15.06 1.33
CA ALA A 139 -10.67 -14.75 0.83
C ALA A 139 -11.24 -15.87 -0.07
N GLU A 140 -10.42 -16.45 -0.94
CA GLU A 140 -10.80 -17.58 -1.81
C GLU A 140 -11.12 -18.87 -1.05
N ARG A 141 -10.66 -19.00 0.21
CA ARG A 141 -11.05 -20.13 1.07
C ARG A 141 -12.45 -19.94 1.67
N GLU A 142 -12.88 -18.69 1.80
CA GLU A 142 -14.18 -18.35 2.38
C GLU A 142 -15.27 -18.25 1.30
N ALA A 143 -14.95 -17.69 0.13
CA ALA A 143 -15.91 -17.52 -0.95
C ALA A 143 -15.28 -17.43 -2.35
N ASP A 144 -16.04 -17.85 -3.37
CA ASP A 144 -15.65 -17.69 -4.77
C ASP A 144 -15.68 -16.19 -5.16
N PRO A 145 -14.65 -15.67 -5.87
CA PRO A 145 -14.60 -14.28 -6.29
C PRO A 145 -15.64 -13.97 -7.37
N LEU A 146 -16.27 -12.81 -7.26
CA LEU A 146 -17.22 -12.28 -8.22
C LEU A 146 -16.68 -10.99 -8.88
N PRO A 147 -16.94 -10.76 -10.17
CA PRO A 147 -16.60 -9.48 -10.79
C PRO A 147 -17.46 -8.36 -10.19
N ILE A 148 -16.85 -7.20 -9.95
CA ILE A 148 -17.56 -5.98 -9.57
C ILE A 148 -18.21 -5.41 -10.83
N THR A 149 -19.53 -5.49 -10.89
CA THR A 149 -20.34 -4.93 -11.97
C THR A 149 -20.82 -3.54 -11.54
N ARG A 150 -20.44 -2.50 -12.28
CA ARG A 150 -20.92 -1.11 -12.05
C ARG A 150 -22.13 -0.78 -12.90
#